data_AF-A0A2K3KJT4-F1
#
_entry.id   AF-A0A2K3KJT4-F1
#
_cell.length_a   1.000
_cell.length_b   1.000
_cell.length_c   1.000
_cell.angle_alpha   90.00
_cell.angle_beta   90.00
_cell.angle_gamma   90.00
#
_symmetry.space_group_name_H-M   'P 1'
#
loop_
_entity.id
_entity.type
_entity.pdbx_description
1 polymer ?
#
loop_
_entity_poly.entity_id
_entity_poly.type
_entity_poly.pdbx_seq_one_letter_code
_entity_poly.pdbx_strand_id
1 'polypeptide(L)'
;MEAVVDRLLVLGVLNLYDFFRFAVNFTYAEAYGAVLATIPEIVVPMMARSVNVGHTPGVLEGDAFLYRCQMVLVGLHQDWIRGISLGMDGYDEVETCCVAIFPLHDFLVNENSFIYGGEGGFLREAHMLHMRVLADQDWQSPGNFALLRSMDCATAVRLVVSSQIWLNDDEFYYLYVGLFMVFDWRVLISDNGFTVFEFFLERIVE
;
A
#
# COMPACT_ATOMS: atom_id res chain seq x y z
N MET A 1 23.65 11.96 -6.91
CA MET A 1 23.09 12.48 -8.19
C MET A 1 21.90 11.64 -8.62
N GLU A 2 22.03 10.32 -8.67
CA GLU A 2 20.93 9.38 -9.01
C GLU A 2 19.69 9.54 -8.12
N ALA A 3 19.82 9.50 -6.79
CA ALA A 3 18.69 9.72 -5.87
C ALA A 3 17.97 11.07 -6.07
N VAL A 4 18.70 12.11 -6.47
CA VAL A 4 18.12 13.43 -6.79
C VAL A 4 17.31 13.35 -8.07
N VAL A 5 17.81 12.65 -9.09
CA VAL A 5 17.11 12.42 -10.35
C VAL A 5 15.83 11.62 -10.10
N ASP A 6 15.89 10.52 -9.34
CA ASP A 6 14.70 9.73 -9.01
C ASP A 6 13.64 10.56 -8.27
N ARG A 7 14.05 11.40 -7.31
CA ARG A 7 13.13 12.30 -6.62
C ARG A 7 12.47 13.29 -7.59
N LEU A 8 13.24 13.88 -8.50
CA LEU A 8 12.71 14.82 -9.50
C LEU A 8 11.75 14.12 -10.47
N LEU A 9 12.02 12.86 -10.84
CA LEU A 9 11.11 12.07 -11.67
C LEU A 9 9.78 11.81 -10.96
N VAL A 10 9.81 11.37 -9.69
CA VAL A 10 8.59 11.18 -8.88
C VAL A 10 7.77 12.46 -8.80
N LEU A 11 8.40 13.58 -8.44
CA LEU A 11 7.70 14.88 -8.36
C LEU A 11 7.16 15.33 -9.72
N GLY A 12 7.90 15.12 -10.80
CA GLY A 12 7.47 15.45 -12.17
C GLY A 12 6.23 14.65 -12.59
N VAL A 13 6.22 13.34 -12.31
CA VAL A 13 5.08 12.45 -12.61
C VAL A 13 3.84 12.87 -11.81
N LEU A 14 3.99 13.15 -10.51
CA LEU A 14 2.88 13.58 -9.65
C LEU A 14 2.33 14.96 -10.08
N ASN A 15 3.21 15.92 -10.40
CA ASN A 15 2.78 17.23 -10.91
C ASN A 15 2.06 17.13 -12.25
N LEU A 16 2.51 16.24 -13.16
CA LEU A 16 1.83 16.01 -14.43
C LEU A 16 0.46 15.34 -14.22
N TYR A 17 0.37 14.40 -13.28
CA TYR A 17 -0.90 13.81 -12.88
C TYR A 17 -1.86 14.88 -12.35
N ASP A 18 -1.40 15.73 -11.43
CA ASP A 18 -2.21 16.80 -10.83
C ASP A 18 -2.65 17.83 -11.86
N PHE A 19 -1.80 18.15 -12.84
CA PHE A 19 -2.18 18.98 -13.98
C PHE A 19 -3.37 18.38 -14.74
N PHE A 20 -3.31 17.10 -15.13
CA PHE A 20 -4.44 16.46 -15.82
C PHE A 20 -5.67 16.36 -14.91
N ARG A 21 -5.48 15.98 -13.64
CA ARG A 21 -6.55 15.77 -12.68
C ARG A 21 -7.30 17.06 -12.34
N PHE A 22 -6.59 18.16 -12.09
CA PHE A 22 -7.17 19.37 -11.52
C PHE A 22 -7.21 20.56 -12.50
N ALA A 23 -6.21 20.74 -13.35
CA ALA A 23 -6.21 21.85 -14.31
C ALA A 23 -7.01 21.52 -15.58
N VAL A 24 -6.88 20.29 -16.08
CA VAL A 24 -7.66 19.79 -17.23
C VAL A 24 -9.01 19.21 -16.78
N ASN A 25 -9.17 18.92 -15.48
CA ASN A 25 -10.38 18.36 -14.87
C ASN A 25 -10.76 16.96 -15.38
N PHE A 26 -9.74 16.13 -15.62
CA PHE A 26 -9.95 14.70 -15.85
C PHE A 26 -10.36 13.98 -14.57
N THR A 27 -11.11 12.89 -14.70
CA THR A 27 -11.27 11.91 -13.62
C THR A 27 -9.91 11.33 -13.23
N TYR A 28 -9.82 10.69 -12.05
CA TYR A 28 -8.55 10.08 -11.60
C TYR A 28 -8.03 8.99 -12.57
N ALA A 29 -8.93 8.30 -13.27
CA ALA A 29 -8.59 7.25 -14.24
C ALA A 29 -8.15 7.85 -15.58
N GLU A 30 -8.82 8.90 -16.05
CA GLU A 30 -8.41 9.64 -17.24
C GLU A 30 -7.05 10.33 -17.04
N ALA A 31 -6.80 10.92 -15.87
CA ALA A 31 -5.51 11.53 -15.53
C ALA A 31 -4.38 10.49 -15.52
N TYR A 32 -4.63 9.30 -14.94
CA TYR A 32 -3.70 8.17 -14.98
C TYR A 32 -3.36 7.76 -16.43
N GLY A 33 -4.38 7.60 -17.27
CA GLY A 33 -4.21 7.27 -18.69
C GLY A 33 -3.47 8.37 -19.46
N ALA A 34 -3.71 9.64 -19.15
CA ALA A 34 -3.06 10.77 -19.79
C ALA A 34 -1.57 10.84 -19.45
N VAL A 35 -1.19 10.60 -18.19
CA VAL A 35 0.22 10.51 -17.79
C VAL A 35 0.94 9.40 -18.55
N LEU A 36 0.34 8.20 -18.59
CA LEU A 36 0.89 7.06 -19.33
C LEU A 36 1.05 7.31 -20.82
N ALA A 37 0.10 8.02 -21.43
CA ALA A 37 0.19 8.37 -22.85
C ALA A 37 1.23 9.45 -23.14
N THR A 38 1.54 10.31 -22.15
CA THR A 38 2.40 11.48 -22.32
C THR A 38 3.88 11.15 -22.16
N ILE A 39 4.23 10.32 -21.17
CA ILE A 39 5.62 9.97 -20.82
C ILE A 39 5.80 8.46 -20.52
N PRO A 40 5.36 7.55 -21.42
CA PRO A 40 5.41 6.11 -21.17
C PRO A 40 6.83 5.60 -20.90
N GLU A 41 7.83 6.15 -21.56
CA GLU A 41 9.24 5.77 -21.41
C GLU A 41 9.82 6.07 -20.02
N ILE A 42 9.20 6.97 -19.27
CA ILE A 42 9.54 7.29 -17.88
C ILE A 42 8.69 6.46 -16.93
N VAL A 43 7.37 6.49 -17.12
CA VAL A 43 6.42 5.97 -16.13
C VAL A 43 6.37 4.44 -16.13
N VAL A 44 6.49 3.78 -17.28
CA VAL A 44 6.44 2.30 -17.34
C VAL A 44 7.61 1.68 -16.57
N PRO A 45 8.88 2.11 -16.74
CA PRO A 45 9.97 1.66 -15.89
C PRO A 45 9.80 2.01 -14.41
N MET A 46 9.18 3.16 -14.09
CA MET A 46 8.90 3.54 -12.70
C MET A 46 7.88 2.59 -12.06
N MET A 47 6.75 2.33 -12.72
CA MET A 47 5.73 1.38 -12.24
C MET A 47 6.31 -0.02 -11.96
N ALA A 48 7.23 -0.48 -12.82
CA ALA A 48 7.89 -1.78 -12.67
C ALA A 48 8.73 -1.90 -11.38
N ARG A 49 9.07 -0.80 -10.70
CA ARG A 49 9.81 -0.82 -9.43
C ARG A 49 9.01 -1.42 -8.28
N SER A 50 7.68 -1.45 -8.40
CA SER A 50 6.77 -1.89 -7.34
C SER A 50 6.95 -3.35 -6.94
N VAL A 51 7.51 -4.20 -7.80
CA VAL A 51 7.82 -5.62 -7.51
C VAL A 51 9.04 -5.80 -6.59
N ASN A 52 9.87 -4.77 -6.40
CA ASN A 52 11.12 -4.88 -5.66
C ASN A 52 10.88 -4.72 -4.16
N VAL A 53 11.64 -5.44 -3.35
CA VAL A 53 11.67 -5.31 -1.88
C VAL A 53 12.39 -4.02 -1.48
N GLY A 54 11.95 -3.40 -0.38
CA GLY A 54 12.57 -2.18 0.17
C GLY A 54 11.95 -0.88 -0.36
N HIS A 55 12.68 0.23 -0.24
CA HIS A 55 12.21 1.55 -0.65
C HIS A 55 12.06 1.66 -2.18
N THR A 56 11.02 2.38 -2.63
CA THR A 56 10.88 2.76 -4.04
C THR A 56 11.73 4.01 -4.33
N PRO A 57 12.69 3.95 -5.29
CA PRO A 57 13.56 5.09 -5.58
C PRO A 57 12.78 6.38 -5.89
N GLY A 58 13.09 7.46 -5.15
CA GLY A 58 12.48 8.78 -5.29
C GLY A 58 11.21 9.01 -4.46
N VAL A 59 10.62 7.95 -3.90
CA VAL A 59 9.50 8.02 -2.96
C VAL A 59 10.05 8.01 -1.54
N LEU A 60 9.69 9.00 -0.74
CA LEU A 60 10.25 9.24 0.59
C LEU A 60 9.19 9.04 1.66
N GLU A 61 9.60 8.60 2.85
CA GLU A 61 8.69 8.58 4.01
C GLU A 61 8.08 9.96 4.25
N GLY A 62 6.77 9.98 4.48
CA GLY A 62 6.00 11.22 4.58
C GLY A 62 5.42 11.71 3.24
N ASP A 63 5.78 11.11 2.10
CA ASP A 63 5.08 11.39 0.85
C ASP A 63 3.61 10.99 0.95
N ALA A 64 2.74 11.91 0.51
CA ALA A 64 1.30 11.76 0.55
C ALA A 64 0.72 11.65 -0.86
N PHE A 65 -0.33 10.84 -1.00
CA PHE A 65 -1.03 10.61 -2.26
C PHE A 65 -2.54 10.74 -2.03
N LEU A 66 -3.23 11.38 -2.97
CA LEU A 66 -4.69 11.53 -2.93
C LEU A 66 -5.41 10.32 -3.55
N TYR A 67 -4.76 9.67 -4.51
CA TYR A 67 -5.35 8.56 -5.26
C TYR A 67 -4.39 7.37 -5.34
N ARG A 68 -4.93 6.15 -5.28
CA ARG A 68 -4.13 4.91 -5.42
C ARG A 68 -3.33 4.87 -6.72
N CYS A 69 -3.87 5.41 -7.81
CA CYS A 69 -3.18 5.43 -9.10
C CYS A 69 -1.91 6.29 -9.10
N GLN A 70 -1.78 7.29 -8.22
CA GLN A 70 -0.53 8.04 -8.07
C GLN A 70 0.58 7.13 -7.53
N MET A 71 0.27 6.28 -6.55
CA MET A 71 1.22 5.28 -6.02
C MET A 71 1.63 4.25 -7.06
N VAL A 72 0.69 3.87 -7.94
CA VAL A 72 0.99 2.98 -9.09
C VAL A 72 1.98 3.66 -10.04
N LEU A 73 1.69 4.89 -10.48
CA LEU A 73 2.53 5.63 -11.42
C LEU A 73 3.99 5.79 -10.93
N VAL A 74 4.19 5.97 -9.62
CA VAL A 74 5.52 6.14 -9.04
C VAL A 74 6.20 4.82 -8.63
N GLY A 75 5.54 3.67 -8.83
CA GLY A 75 6.08 2.35 -8.52
C GLY A 75 6.11 2.03 -7.02
N LEU A 76 5.28 2.68 -6.22
CA LEU A 76 5.16 2.37 -4.78
C LEU A 76 4.33 1.10 -4.55
N HIS A 77 3.25 0.93 -5.32
CA HIS A 77 2.31 -0.18 -5.21
C HIS A 77 1.83 -0.62 -6.61
N GLN A 78 1.52 -1.90 -6.83
CA GLN A 78 1.13 -2.40 -8.15
C GLN A 78 -0.32 -2.14 -8.54
N ASP A 79 -1.22 -2.26 -7.57
CA ASP A 79 -2.66 -2.28 -7.79
C ASP A 79 -3.33 -1.02 -7.22
N TRP A 80 -4.39 -0.56 -7.89
CA TRP A 80 -5.23 0.56 -7.45
C TRP A 80 -6.49 0.15 -6.65
N ILE A 81 -6.80 -1.14 -6.59
CA ILE A 81 -7.95 -1.76 -5.92
C ILE A 81 -7.49 -2.56 -4.71
N ARG A 82 -6.49 -3.45 -4.88
CA ARG A 82 -6.03 -4.34 -3.81
C ARG A 82 -5.18 -3.59 -2.79
N GLY A 83 -5.27 -3.96 -1.52
CA GLY A 83 -4.44 -3.37 -0.45
C GLY A 83 -3.03 -3.97 -0.36
N ILE A 84 -2.79 -5.09 -1.05
CA ILE A 84 -1.57 -5.89 -0.98
C ILE A 84 -0.91 -5.89 -2.38
N SER A 85 0.42 -5.77 -2.41
CA SER A 85 1.25 -5.73 -3.62
C SER A 85 2.30 -6.84 -3.62
N LEU A 86 2.17 -7.78 -4.53
CA LEU A 86 3.04 -8.95 -4.62
C LEU A 86 4.34 -8.64 -5.37
N GLY A 87 5.46 -9.20 -4.93
CA GLY A 87 6.74 -9.13 -5.61
C GLY A 87 7.49 -10.45 -5.52
N MET A 88 8.77 -10.41 -5.86
CA MET A 88 9.62 -11.61 -5.83
C MET A 88 10.89 -11.31 -5.04
N ASP A 89 11.23 -12.18 -4.09
CA ASP A 89 12.56 -12.28 -3.51
C ASP A 89 13.19 -13.61 -3.96
N GLY A 90 14.08 -13.54 -4.93
CA GLY A 90 14.59 -14.74 -5.62
C GLY A 90 13.48 -15.52 -6.33
N TYR A 91 13.10 -16.69 -5.78
CA TYR A 91 12.02 -17.54 -6.30
C TYR A 91 10.75 -17.50 -5.46
N ASP A 92 10.76 -16.76 -4.35
CA ASP A 92 9.64 -16.69 -3.43
C ASP A 92 8.77 -15.46 -3.72
N GLU A 93 7.47 -15.68 -3.89
CA GLU A 93 6.49 -14.61 -3.99
C GLU A 93 6.29 -14.00 -2.60
N VAL A 94 6.63 -12.73 -2.46
CA VAL A 94 6.60 -11.99 -1.19
C VAL A 94 5.71 -10.77 -1.30
N GLU A 95 5.33 -10.22 -0.17
CA GLU A 95 4.64 -8.95 -0.09
C GLU A 95 5.65 -7.81 -0.16
N THR A 96 5.35 -6.78 -0.96
CA THR A 96 6.23 -5.62 -1.16
C THR A 96 5.64 -4.33 -0.64
N CYS A 97 4.31 -4.20 -0.61
CA CYS A 97 3.66 -2.99 -0.12
C CYS A 97 2.22 -3.23 0.36
N CYS A 98 1.98 -2.98 1.64
CA CYS A 98 0.64 -2.99 2.23
C CYS A 98 0.03 -1.59 2.29
N VAL A 99 -1.29 -1.50 2.10
CA VAL A 99 -2.07 -0.26 2.13
C VAL A 99 -3.21 -0.39 3.12
N ALA A 100 -3.00 0.19 4.29
CA ALA A 100 -3.88 0.12 5.45
C ALA A 100 -4.81 1.34 5.50
N ILE A 101 -6.10 1.14 5.26
CA ILE A 101 -7.08 2.25 5.17
C ILE A 101 -8.35 2.00 5.95
N PHE A 102 -8.46 0.86 6.63
CA PHE A 102 -9.69 0.36 7.20
C PHE A 102 -9.60 0.42 8.73
N PRO A 103 -10.14 1.46 9.41
CA PRO A 103 -9.86 1.69 10.84
C PRO A 103 -10.38 0.63 11.83
N LEU A 104 -11.34 -0.21 11.39
CA LEU A 104 -11.81 -1.38 12.14
C LEU A 104 -11.02 -2.67 11.85
N HIS A 105 -10.03 -2.60 10.96
CA HIS A 105 -9.28 -3.75 10.46
C HIS A 105 -7.77 -3.57 10.59
N ASP A 106 -7.31 -2.33 10.50
CA ASP A 106 -5.93 -1.87 10.57
C ASP A 106 -5.73 -0.97 11.80
N PHE A 107 -4.70 -1.23 12.59
CA PHE A 107 -4.50 -0.55 13.87
C PHE A 107 -3.07 -0.07 14.06
N LEU A 108 -2.91 1.23 14.32
CA LEU A 108 -1.66 1.78 14.83
C LEU A 108 -1.53 1.42 16.32
N VAL A 109 -0.48 0.68 16.68
CA VAL A 109 -0.19 0.34 18.08
C VAL A 109 0.68 1.43 18.71
N ASN A 110 1.73 1.84 18.01
CA ASN A 110 2.61 2.97 18.32
C ASN A 110 3.38 3.38 17.05
N GLU A 111 4.27 4.38 17.14
CA GLU A 111 5.05 4.90 16.01
C GLU A 111 5.92 3.87 15.26
N ASN A 112 6.24 2.74 15.89
CA ASN A 112 7.06 1.67 15.34
C ASN A 112 6.29 0.36 15.12
N SER A 113 5.06 0.22 15.64
CA SER A 113 4.34 -1.05 15.60
C SER A 113 2.93 -0.87 15.03
N PHE A 114 2.56 -1.73 14.09
CA PHE A 114 1.29 -1.68 13.37
C PHE A 114 0.66 -3.08 13.28
N ILE A 115 -0.67 -3.16 13.36
CA ILE A 115 -1.42 -4.38 13.09
C ILE A 115 -2.13 -4.19 11.75
N TYR A 116 -1.71 -4.97 10.75
CA TYR A 116 -2.33 -4.99 9.45
C TYR A 116 -3.33 -6.15 9.38
N GLY A 117 -4.57 -5.86 8.96
CA GLY A 117 -5.55 -6.91 8.78
C GLY A 117 -5.44 -7.59 7.42
N GLY A 118 -5.72 -8.89 7.38
CA GLY A 118 -5.60 -9.70 6.17
C GLY A 118 -6.55 -9.30 5.04
N GLU A 119 -6.28 -9.78 3.85
CA GLU A 119 -7.18 -9.66 2.72
C GLU A 119 -8.34 -10.68 2.79
N GLY A 120 -9.50 -10.29 2.27
CA GLY A 120 -10.69 -11.14 2.13
C GLY A 120 -11.82 -10.64 3.02
N GLY A 121 -12.96 -11.33 3.01
CA GLY A 121 -14.07 -10.98 3.90
C GLY A 121 -14.81 -9.69 3.53
N PHE A 122 -14.80 -9.27 2.26
CA PHE A 122 -15.54 -8.09 1.76
C PHE A 122 -15.30 -6.81 2.59
N LEU A 123 -14.03 -6.47 2.85
CA LEU A 123 -13.64 -5.37 3.74
C LEU A 123 -14.34 -4.04 3.45
N ARG A 124 -14.46 -3.65 2.17
CA ARG A 124 -15.09 -2.38 1.82
C ARG A 124 -16.55 -2.34 2.25
N GLU A 125 -17.31 -3.38 1.91
CA GLU A 125 -18.71 -3.52 2.29
C GLU A 125 -18.87 -3.68 3.80
N ALA A 126 -17.98 -4.43 4.45
CA ALA A 126 -17.96 -4.60 5.90
C ALA A 126 -17.83 -3.25 6.62
N HIS A 127 -16.88 -2.41 6.19
CA HIS A 127 -16.62 -1.12 6.80
C HIS A 127 -17.74 -0.11 6.60
N MET A 128 -18.45 -0.16 5.46
CA MET A 128 -19.68 0.62 5.28
C MET A 128 -20.77 0.25 6.30
N LEU A 129 -20.77 -1.01 6.76
CA LEU A 129 -21.68 -1.52 7.78
C LEU A 129 -21.11 -1.44 9.20
N HIS A 130 -19.98 -0.76 9.40
CA HIS A 130 -19.26 -0.70 10.69
C HIS A 130 -18.91 -2.10 11.24
N MET A 131 -18.58 -3.02 10.33
CA MET A 131 -18.10 -4.36 10.64
C MET A 131 -16.68 -4.55 10.10
N ARG A 132 -15.96 -5.47 10.70
CA ARG A 132 -14.58 -5.76 10.32
C ARG A 132 -14.45 -6.58 9.02
N VAL A 133 -15.29 -7.60 8.87
CA VAL A 133 -15.41 -8.49 7.69
C VAL A 133 -16.86 -8.96 7.55
N LEU A 134 -17.26 -9.50 6.41
CA LEU A 134 -18.57 -10.11 6.13
C LEU A 134 -18.49 -11.57 5.67
N ALA A 135 -17.29 -12.13 5.59
CA ALA A 135 -17.05 -13.54 5.31
C ALA A 135 -15.71 -13.95 5.92
N ASP A 136 -15.50 -15.26 6.08
CA ASP A 136 -14.23 -15.79 6.53
C ASP A 136 -13.10 -15.36 5.59
N GLN A 137 -12.02 -14.87 6.18
CA GLN A 137 -10.73 -14.83 5.50
C GLN A 137 -10.09 -16.21 5.55
N ASP A 138 -9.19 -16.49 4.61
CA ASP A 138 -8.48 -17.75 4.54
C ASP A 138 -7.06 -17.59 3.98
N TRP A 139 -6.32 -18.70 4.01
CA TRP A 139 -4.97 -18.83 3.44
C TRP A 139 -4.96 -19.06 1.92
N GLN A 140 -6.11 -19.24 1.28
CA GLN A 140 -6.19 -19.31 -0.19
C GLN A 140 -6.07 -17.92 -0.81
N SER A 141 -6.30 -16.85 -0.02
CA SER A 141 -5.95 -15.48 -0.36
C SER A 141 -4.43 -15.35 -0.63
N PRO A 142 -4.02 -15.03 -1.87
CA PRO A 142 -2.60 -14.88 -2.21
C PRO A 142 -1.90 -13.82 -1.34
N GLY A 143 -2.62 -12.76 -0.98
CA GLY A 143 -2.06 -11.68 -0.15
C GLY A 143 -1.75 -12.09 1.28
N ASN A 144 -2.65 -12.85 1.92
CA ASN A 144 -2.41 -13.37 3.27
C ASN A 144 -1.20 -14.32 3.26
N PHE A 145 -1.11 -15.16 2.24
CA PHE A 145 -0.01 -16.09 2.10
C PHE A 145 1.33 -15.38 1.79
N ALA A 146 1.33 -14.31 1.00
CA ALA A 146 2.51 -13.50 0.72
C ALA A 146 3.03 -12.76 1.96
N LEU A 147 2.14 -12.27 2.84
CA LEU A 147 2.52 -11.71 4.14
C LEU A 147 3.20 -12.74 5.04
N LEU A 148 2.65 -13.97 5.09
CA LEU A 148 3.27 -15.07 5.81
C LEU A 148 4.66 -15.41 5.25
N ARG A 149 4.80 -15.48 3.92
CA ARG A 149 6.10 -15.69 3.27
C ARG A 149 7.09 -14.57 3.56
N SER A 150 6.63 -13.32 3.64
CA SER A 150 7.49 -12.17 3.94
C SER A 150 8.06 -12.23 5.36
N MET A 151 7.26 -12.73 6.31
CA MET A 151 7.72 -13.07 7.65
C MET A 151 8.81 -14.15 7.60
N ASP A 152 8.54 -15.27 6.90
CA ASP A 152 9.49 -16.40 6.80
C ASP A 152 10.81 -16.03 6.10
N CYS A 153 10.74 -15.18 5.07
CA CYS A 153 11.89 -14.72 4.30
C CYS A 153 12.59 -13.51 4.91
N ALA A 154 12.02 -12.92 5.97
CA ALA A 154 12.48 -11.68 6.58
C ALA A 154 12.62 -10.53 5.55
N THR A 155 11.62 -10.35 4.69
CA THR A 155 11.61 -9.29 3.67
C THR A 155 10.92 -8.01 4.17
N ALA A 156 11.50 -6.87 3.81
CA ALA A 156 10.96 -5.56 4.15
C ALA A 156 9.70 -5.23 3.31
N VAL A 157 8.61 -4.90 3.99
CA VAL A 157 7.32 -4.51 3.40
C VAL A 157 7.17 -3.00 3.52
N ARG A 158 6.86 -2.31 2.41
CA ARG A 158 6.47 -0.91 2.44
C ARG A 158 5.09 -0.78 3.08
N LEU A 159 4.92 0.13 4.02
CA LEU A 159 3.61 0.41 4.61
C LEU A 159 3.11 1.78 4.16
N VAL A 160 1.92 1.78 3.57
CA VAL A 160 1.13 2.98 3.28
C VAL A 160 -0.10 2.95 4.17
N VAL A 161 -0.37 4.02 4.90
CA VAL A 161 -1.49 4.09 5.85
C VAL A 161 -2.37 5.29 5.51
N SER A 162 -3.67 5.21 5.78
CA SER A 162 -4.49 6.42 5.74
C SER A 162 -4.04 7.42 6.81
N SER A 163 -4.03 8.70 6.45
CA SER A 163 -3.80 9.82 7.37
C SER A 163 -4.69 9.78 8.61
N GLN A 164 -5.92 9.30 8.46
CA GLN A 164 -6.89 9.16 9.55
C GLN A 164 -6.46 8.11 10.58
N ILE A 165 -5.78 7.04 10.16
CA ILE A 165 -5.24 6.02 11.08
C ILE A 165 -3.90 6.47 11.65
N TRP A 166 -3.00 7.00 10.82
CA TRP A 166 -1.62 7.28 11.24
C TRP A 166 -1.46 8.58 12.03
N LEU A 167 -2.18 9.64 11.63
CA LEU A 167 -2.05 10.99 12.18
C LEU A 167 -3.30 11.46 12.93
N ASN A 168 -4.38 10.66 12.91
CA ASN A 168 -5.71 11.07 13.39
C ASN A 168 -6.19 12.37 12.73
N ASP A 169 -5.94 12.47 11.41
CA ASP A 169 -6.31 13.61 10.57
C ASP A 169 -7.80 13.53 10.17
N ASP A 170 -8.42 14.69 9.88
CA ASP A 170 -9.79 14.76 9.38
C ASP A 170 -9.84 14.43 7.88
N GLU A 171 -8.85 14.88 7.12
CA GLU A 171 -8.74 14.65 5.68
C GLU A 171 -8.13 13.28 5.37
N PHE A 172 -8.67 12.59 4.37
CA PHE A 172 -8.15 11.31 3.90
C PHE A 172 -7.09 11.49 2.81
N TYR A 173 -5.90 10.96 3.04
CA TYR A 173 -4.88 10.70 2.03
C TYR A 173 -4.08 9.45 2.41
N TYR A 174 -3.40 8.89 1.43
CA TYR A 174 -2.48 7.77 1.61
C TYR A 174 -1.10 8.32 1.97
N LEU A 175 -0.57 7.89 3.11
CA LEU A 175 0.73 8.32 3.62
C LEU A 175 1.71 7.16 3.55
N TYR A 176 2.84 7.32 2.86
CA TYR A 176 3.92 6.34 2.93
C TYR A 176 4.70 6.49 4.23
N VAL A 177 4.66 5.46 5.09
CA VAL A 177 5.20 5.52 6.45
C VAL A 177 6.44 4.64 6.63
N GLY A 178 7.07 4.19 5.54
CA GLY A 178 8.38 3.52 5.60
C GLY A 178 8.34 2.01 5.45
N LEU A 179 9.41 1.37 5.93
CA LEU A 179 9.62 -0.07 5.84
C LEU A 179 9.35 -0.76 7.17
N PHE A 180 8.66 -1.89 7.07
CA PHE A 180 8.26 -2.72 8.19
C PHE A 180 8.62 -4.17 7.91
N MET A 181 8.77 -4.95 8.98
CA MET A 181 8.91 -6.39 8.95
C MET A 181 7.66 -7.01 9.55
N VAL A 182 7.14 -8.07 8.92
CA VAL A 182 6.11 -8.89 9.57
C VAL A 182 6.81 -9.74 10.63
N PHE A 183 6.45 -9.54 11.90
CA PHE A 183 7.09 -10.19 13.04
C PHE A 183 6.27 -11.39 13.56
N ASP A 184 4.95 -11.30 13.49
CA ASP A 184 4.03 -12.33 13.97
C ASP A 184 2.69 -12.22 13.25
N TRP A 185 1.82 -13.21 13.44
CA TRP A 185 0.44 -13.16 12.94
C TRP A 185 -0.50 -13.94 13.87
N ARG A 186 -1.80 -13.64 13.78
CA ARG A 186 -2.83 -14.42 14.46
C ARG A 186 -4.11 -14.50 13.67
N VAL A 187 -4.95 -15.45 14.07
CA VAL A 187 -6.33 -15.59 13.60
C VAL A 187 -7.28 -15.36 14.76
N LEU A 188 -8.31 -14.57 14.51
CA LEU A 188 -9.38 -14.26 15.46
C LEU A 188 -10.75 -14.40 14.79
N ILE A 189 -11.79 -14.40 15.61
CA ILE A 189 -13.18 -14.38 15.17
C ILE A 189 -13.74 -12.99 15.44
N SER A 190 -14.26 -12.33 14.40
CA SER A 190 -14.89 -11.02 14.49
C SER A 190 -16.20 -11.08 15.29
N ASP A 191 -16.72 -9.91 15.68
CA ASP A 191 -17.99 -9.80 16.41
C ASP A 191 -19.20 -10.41 15.67
N ASN A 192 -19.12 -10.50 14.35
CA ASN A 192 -20.13 -11.15 13.50
C ASN A 192 -19.78 -12.60 13.11
N GLY A 193 -18.81 -13.22 13.78
CA GLY A 193 -18.56 -14.66 13.72
C GLY A 193 -17.67 -15.15 12.58
N PHE A 194 -16.95 -14.25 11.90
CA PHE A 194 -16.08 -14.59 10.78
C PHE A 194 -14.60 -14.55 11.14
N THR A 195 -13.83 -15.38 10.46
CA THR A 195 -12.38 -15.48 10.60
C THR A 195 -11.68 -14.23 10.07
N VAL A 196 -10.77 -13.68 10.86
CA VAL A 196 -9.92 -12.54 10.50
C VAL A 196 -8.46 -12.86 10.78
N PHE A 197 -7.60 -12.51 9.83
CA PHE A 197 -6.15 -12.57 9.97
C PHE A 197 -5.63 -11.21 10.40
N GLU A 198 -4.67 -11.22 11.32
CA GLU A 198 -3.91 -10.04 11.71
C GLU A 198 -2.42 -10.35 11.60
N PHE A 199 -1.68 -9.41 11.04
CA PHE A 199 -0.23 -9.45 10.88
C PHE A 199 0.37 -8.31 11.70
N PHE A 200 1.33 -8.63 12.57
CA PHE A 200 2.03 -7.67 13.40
C PHE A 200 3.27 -7.19 12.66
N LEU A 201 3.30 -5.89 12.36
CA LEU A 201 4.37 -5.23 11.61
C LEU A 201 5.18 -4.36 12.56
N GLU A 202 6.51 -4.51 12.52
CA GLU A 202 7.45 -3.68 13.27
C GLU A 202 8.33 -2.88 12.30
N ARG A 203 8.49 -1.59 12.58
CA ARG A 203 9.25 -0.66 11.75
C ARG A 203 10.73 -1.04 11.77
N ILE A 204 11.35 -1.02 10.59
CA ILE A 204 12.79 -1.15 10.47
C ILE A 204 13.42 0.16 10.91
N VAL A 205 14.17 0.12 12.01
CA VAL A 205 14.97 1.26 12.49
C VAL A 205 16.34 1.15 11.83
N GLU A 206 16.67 2.10 10.95
CA GLU A 206 18.03 2.26 10.40
C GLU A 206 19.01 2.86 11.42
#